data_AF-A0A2V7A9H3-F1
#
_entry.id   AF-A0A2V7A9H3-F1
#
_cell.length_a   1.000
_cell.length_b   1.000
_cell.length_c   1.000
_cell.angle_alpha   90.00
_cell.angle_beta   90.00
_cell.angle_gamma   90.00
#
_symmetry.space_group_name_H-M   'P 1'
#
loop_
_entity.id
_entity.type
_entity.pdbx_description
1 polymer ?
#
loop_
_entity_poly.entity_id
_entity_poly.type
_entity_poly.pdbx_seq_one_letter_code
_entity_poly.pdbx_strand_id
1 'polypeptide(L)' 'MNQESLRLLIQRKIRDRRLPHDGITRVWSSPSDGETCDACEAVLARDQLLMQGITLDLGRKAFQLHVRCFQIWDHERRAS' A
#
# COMPACT_ATOMS: atom_id res chain seq x y z
N MET A 1 1.91 15.80 -2.11
CA MET A 1 1.70 15.06 -3.38
C MET A 1 0.23 15.15 -3.76
N ASN A 2 -0.09 15.41 -5.03
CA ASN A 2 -1.48 15.44 -5.49
C ASN A 2 -2.01 14.00 -5.75
N GLN A 3 -3.32 13.84 -5.92
CA GLN A 3 -3.92 12.51 -6.06
C GLN A 3 -3.49 11.77 -7.33
N GLU A 4 -3.36 12.48 -8.44
CA GLU A 4 -3.03 11.90 -9.74
C GLU A 4 -1.60 11.37 -9.80
N SER A 5 -0.64 12.14 -9.27
CA SER A 5 0.75 11.70 -9.13
C SER A 5 0.88 10.48 -8.20
N LEU A 6 0.11 10.44 -7.11
CA LEU A 6 0.06 9.25 -6.24
C LEU A 6 -0.53 8.04 -6.98
N ARG A 7 -1.58 8.23 -7.77
CA ARG A 7 -2.21 7.18 -8.57
C ARG A 7 -1.24 6.57 -9.57
N LEU A 8 -0.56 7.41 -10.36
CA LEU A 8 0.46 6.97 -11.32
C LEU A 8 1.63 6.26 -10.64
N LEU A 9 2.06 6.74 -9.46
CA LEU A 9 3.10 6.08 -8.67
C LEU A 9 2.68 4.68 -8.22
N ILE A 10 1.46 4.53 -7.70
CA ILE A 10 0.92 3.24 -7.26
C ILE A 10 0.78 2.27 -8.44
N GLN A 11 0.21 2.71 -9.56
CA GLN A 11 0.11 1.89 -10.78
C GLN A 11 1.49 1.38 -11.22
N ARG A 12 2.49 2.25 -11.25
CA ARG A 12 3.87 1.86 -11.57
C ARG A 12 4.38 0.81 -10.60
N LYS A 13 4.17 0.98 -9.30
CA LYS A 13 4.63 0.02 -8.29
C LYS A 13 3.94 -1.34 -8.37
N ILE A 14 2.65 -1.38 -8.74
CA ILE A 14 1.93 -2.63 -9.01
C ILE A 14 2.57 -3.34 -10.22
N ARG A 15 2.77 -2.64 -11.34
CA ARG A 15 3.41 -3.20 -12.55
C ARG A 15 4.83 -3.69 -12.30
N ASP A 16 5.59 -2.96 -11.49
CA ASP A 16 6.97 -3.30 -11.12
C ASP A 16 7.03 -4.37 -10.01
N ARG A 17 5.88 -4.95 -9.60
CA ARG A 17 5.73 -5.96 -8.53
C ARG A 17 6.28 -5.54 -7.16
N ARG A 18 6.35 -4.23 -6.92
CA ARG A 18 6.74 -3.63 -5.64
C ARG A 18 5.56 -3.48 -4.70
N LEU A 19 4.36 -3.30 -5.27
CA LEU A 19 3.11 -3.48 -4.55
C LEU A 19 2.41 -4.72 -5.10
N PRO A 20 1.74 -5.48 -4.24
CA PRO A 20 1.00 -6.65 -4.68
C PRO A 20 -0.19 -6.25 -5.54
N HIS A 21 -0.48 -7.07 -6.54
CA HIS A 21 -1.67 -6.95 -7.37
C HIS A 21 -2.78 -7.88 -6.86
N ASP A 22 -2.39 -9.15 -6.64
CA ASP A 22 -3.27 -10.26 -6.28
C ASP A 22 -2.78 -11.00 -5.03
N GLY A 23 -3.52 -12.03 -4.61
CA GLY A 23 -3.08 -12.91 -3.53
C GLY A 23 -3.10 -12.28 -2.14
N ILE A 24 -3.86 -11.20 -1.96
CA ILE A 24 -4.05 -10.52 -0.67
C ILE A 24 -4.92 -11.43 0.20
N THR A 25 -4.38 -11.87 1.33
CA THR A 25 -5.08 -12.82 2.22
C THR A 25 -5.73 -12.15 3.41
N ARG A 26 -5.08 -11.13 3.94
CA ARG A 26 -5.56 -10.40 5.11
C ARG A 26 -5.11 -8.96 5.02
N VAL A 27 -6.01 -8.06 5.40
CA VAL A 27 -5.74 -6.64 5.61
C VAL A 27 -6.26 -6.28 7.01
N TRP A 28 -5.51 -5.46 7.74
CA TRP A 28 -5.93 -4.92 9.03
C TRP A 28 -5.42 -3.48 9.19
N SER A 29 -6.00 -2.76 10.15
CA SER A 29 -5.50 -1.46 10.55
C SER A 29 -4.83 -1.52 11.91
N SER A 30 -3.83 -0.67 12.11
CA SER A 30 -3.16 -0.44 13.39
C SER A 30 -2.75 1.02 13.48
N PRO A 31 -2.46 1.54 14.69
CA PRO A 31 -1.60 2.72 14.81
C PRO A 31 -0.25 2.45 14.13
N SER A 32 0.35 3.48 13.55
CA SER A 32 1.70 3.47 13.01
C SER A 32 2.72 3.76 14.10
N ASP A 33 3.85 3.04 14.07
CA ASP A 33 5.02 3.32 14.93
C ASP A 33 6.07 4.22 14.24
N GLY A 34 5.76 4.73 13.05
CA GLY A 34 6.69 5.51 12.22
C GLY A 34 7.20 4.75 10.99
N GLU A 35 6.43 3.78 10.50
CA GLU A 35 6.84 2.97 9.35
C GLU A 35 6.83 3.77 8.05
N THR A 36 7.53 3.26 7.03
CA THR A 36 7.53 3.89 5.69
C THR A 36 6.44 3.29 4.83
N CYS A 37 5.59 4.13 4.25
CA CYS A 37 4.53 3.69 3.36
C CYS A 37 5.12 3.11 2.06
N ASP A 38 4.78 1.86 1.74
CA ASP A 38 5.30 1.17 0.56
C ASP A 38 4.85 1.79 -0.77
N ALA A 39 3.75 2.57 -0.77
CA ALA A 39 3.28 3.27 -1.95
C ALA A 39 4.00 4.59 -2.18
N CYS A 40 3.88 5.54 -1.25
CA CYS A 40 4.38 6.91 -1.43
C CYS A 40 5.80 7.13 -0.90
N GLU A 41 6.40 6.15 -0.23
CA GLU A 41 7.74 6.21 0.38
C GLU A 41 7.88 7.28 1.47
N ALA A 42 6.78 7.92 1.87
CA ALA A 42 6.73 8.81 3.00
C ALA A 42 6.58 8.03 4.30
N VAL A 43 7.24 8.52 5.34
CA VAL A 43 7.11 8.03 6.71
C VAL A 43 5.71 8.36 7.23
N LEU A 44 5.00 7.35 7.75
CA LEU A 44 3.76 7.54 8.49
C LEU A 44 4.07 8.22 9.81
N ALA A 45 3.26 9.21 10.20
CA ALA A 45 3.41 9.79 11.52
C ALA A 45 2.99 8.76 12.58
N ARG A 46 3.65 8.79 13.74
CA ARG A 46 3.24 7.97 14.88
C ARG A 46 1.76 8.21 15.21
N ASP A 47 1.07 7.15 15.61
CA ASP A 47 -0.37 7.14 15.91
C ASP A 47 -1.28 7.40 14.70
N GLN A 48 -0.73 7.65 13.50
CA GLN A 48 -1.52 7.71 12.29
C GLN A 48 -2.03 6.30 11.95
N LEU A 49 -3.27 6.22 11.47
CA LEU A 49 -3.85 4.95 11.06
C LEU A 49 -3.08 4.38 9.85
N LEU A 50 -2.52 3.19 10.04
CA LEU A 50 -1.79 2.41 9.05
C LEU A 50 -2.67 1.25 8.57
N MET A 51 -2.64 0.98 7.26
CA MET A 51 -3.23 -0.22 6.67
C MET A 51 -2.11 -1.20 6.35
N GLN A 52 -2.18 -2.40 6.91
CA GLN A 52 -1.23 -3.48 6.65
C GLN A 52 -1.92 -4.65 5.95
N GLY A 53 -1.19 -5.37 5.11
CA GLY A 53 -1.70 -6.61 4.52
C GLY A 53 -0.61 -7.63 4.22
N ILE A 54 -1.00 -8.89 4.08
CA ILE A 54 -0.10 -10.02 3.75
C ILE A 54 -0.53 -10.62 2.42
N THR A 55 0.46 -10.96 1.57
CA THR A 55 0.19 -11.58 0.27
C THR A 55 0.84 -12.94 0.09
N LEU A 56 0.20 -13.82 -0.68
CA LEU A 56 0.74 -15.17 -0.96
C LEU A 56 1.82 -15.17 -2.05
N ASP A 57 1.74 -14.21 -2.96
CA ASP A 57 2.50 -14.14 -4.21
C ASP A 57 3.93 -13.60 -4.03
N LEU A 58 4.15 -12.70 -3.06
CA LEU A 58 5.44 -12.09 -2.74
C LEU A 58 6.13 -12.76 -1.53
N GLY A 59 5.95 -14.07 -1.37
CA GLY A 59 6.62 -14.82 -0.30
C GLY A 59 6.12 -14.48 1.11
N ARG A 60 4.82 -14.17 1.28
CA ARG A 60 4.24 -13.71 2.56
C ARG A 60 4.80 -12.38 3.03
N LYS A 61 5.24 -11.52 2.11
CA LYS A 61 5.68 -10.18 2.48
C LYS A 61 4.48 -9.34 2.93
N ALA A 62 4.61 -8.75 4.11
CA ALA A 62 3.68 -7.74 4.58
C ALA A 62 3.95 -6.43 3.81
N PHE A 63 2.89 -5.71 3.48
CA PHE A 63 2.97 -4.34 2.96
C PHE A 63 2.22 -3.41 3.91
N GLN A 64 2.67 -2.16 3.96
CA GLN A 64 2.17 -1.15 4.89
C GLN A 64 1.92 0.16 4.13
N LEU A 65 0.70 0.70 4.24
CA LEU A 65 0.24 1.85 3.50
C LEU A 65 -0.50 2.83 4.41
N HIS A 66 -0.32 4.13 4.13
CA HIS A 66 -1.31 5.10 4.59
C HIS A 66 -2.71 4.70 4.12
N VAL A 67 -3.76 5.00 4.90
CA VAL A 67 -5.17 4.75 4.52
C VAL A 67 -5.49 5.25 3.11
N ARG A 68 -5.07 6.48 2.78
CA ARG A 68 -5.29 7.06 1.45
C ARG A 68 -4.56 6.29 0.35
N CYS A 69 -3.33 5.86 0.61
CA CYS A 69 -2.55 5.08 -0.35
C CYS A 69 -3.18 3.70 -0.56
N PHE A 70 -3.68 3.08 0.50
CA PHE A 70 -4.41 1.83 0.45
C PHE A 70 -5.67 1.92 -0.42
N GLN A 71 -6.49 2.97 -0.26
CA GLN A 71 -7.71 3.15 -1.05
C GLN A 71 -7.42 3.26 -2.55
N ILE A 72 -6.38 4.01 -2.92
CA ILE A 72 -5.98 4.16 -4.34
C ILE A 72 -5.43 2.83 -4.86
N TRP A 73 -4.57 2.16 -4.09
CA TRP A 73 -4.03 0.85 -4.47
C TRP A 73 -5.12 -0.20 -4.64
N ASP A 74 -6.13 -0.27 -3.76
CA ASP A 74 -7.23 -1.23 -3.88
C ASP A 74 -8.09 -0.99 -5.13
N HIS A 75 -8.22 0.28 -5.54
CA HIS A 75 -8.88 0.62 -6.78
C HIS A 75 -8.04 0.22 -8.00
N GLU A 76 -6.78 0.66 -8.05
CA GLU A 76 -5.90 0.46 -9.20
C GLU A 76 -5.60 -1.02 -9.47
N ARG A 77 -5.45 -1.83 -8.42
CA ARG A 77 -5.21 -3.27 -8.56
C ARG A 77 -6.42 -4.05 -9.09
N ARG A 78 -7.63 -3.51 -8.99
CA ARG A 78 -8.86 -4.16 -9.53
C ARG A 78 -9.20 -3.68 -10.93
N ALA A 79 -8.67 -2.54 -11.33
CA ALA A 79 -8.90 -1.91 -12.63
C ALA A 79 -7.87 -2.33 -13.69
N SER A 80 -6.75 -2.95 -13.28
CA SER A 80 -5.70 -3.51 -14.14
C SER A 80 -5.90 -5.00 -14.32
#